data_AF-A0A7R9C4G9-F1
#
_entry.id   AF-A0A7R9C4G9-F1
#
_cell.length_a   1.000
_cell.length_b   1.000
_cell.length_c   1.000
_cell.angle_alpha   90.00
_cell.angle_beta   90.00
_cell.angle_gamma   90.00
#
_symmetry.space_group_name_H-M   'P 1'
#
loop_
_entity.id
_entity.type
_entity.pdbx_description
1 polymer ?
#
loop_
_entity_poly.entity_id
_entity_poly.type
_entity_poly.pdbx_seq_one_letter_code
_entity_poly.pdbx_strand_id
1 'polypeptide(L)' 'CINDVECKDWVHKEIVCALENRCNIIPIIDNFQWPETESLPEDMRAVCYFNGVRWIHDYQDACVDKLVRFMSADSSVNG' A
#
# COMPACT_ATOMS: atom_id res chain seq x y z
N CYS A 1 -7.63 10.46 4.80
CA CYS A 1 -8.38 9.17 4.91
C CYS A 1 -8.93 8.82 6.31
N ILE A 2 -8.31 9.17 7.45
CA ILE A 2 -8.87 8.84 8.80
C ILE A 2 -10.30 9.38 8.91
N ASN A 3 -11.24 8.53 9.33
CA ASN A 3 -12.67 8.83 9.45
C ASN A 3 -13.36 9.33 8.15
N ASP A 4 -12.78 9.11 6.97
CA ASP A 4 -13.38 9.52 5.67
C ASP A 4 -14.47 8.54 5.19
N VAL A 5 -15.53 8.39 5.99
CA VAL A 5 -16.64 7.44 5.73
C VAL A 5 -17.40 7.79 4.45
N GLU A 6 -17.39 9.04 4.01
CA GLU A 6 -18.05 9.49 2.78
C GLU A 6 -17.19 9.31 1.52
N CYS A 7 -15.99 8.73 1.65
CA CYS A 7 -15.05 8.51 0.54
C CYS A 7 -14.82 9.78 -0.30
N LYS A 8 -14.54 10.91 0.35
CA LYS A 8 -14.31 12.20 -0.32
C LYS A 8 -12.84 12.41 -0.66
N ASP A 9 -11.94 11.79 0.10
CA ASP A 9 -10.49 11.84 -0.12
C ASP A 9 -10.10 11.09 -1.40
N TRP A 10 -9.24 11.69 -2.23
CA TRP A 10 -8.80 11.07 -3.47
C TRP A 10 -7.93 9.83 -3.25
N VAL A 11 -7.06 9.87 -2.23
CA VAL A 11 -6.20 8.73 -1.87
C VAL A 11 -7.06 7.57 -1.38
N HIS A 12 -8.13 7.87 -0.64
CA HIS A 12 -9.10 6.86 -0.22
C HIS A 12 -9.74 6.18 -1.45
N LYS A 13 -10.25 6.96 -2.41
CA LYS A 13 -10.85 6.41 -3.65
C LYS A 13 -9.88 5.53 -4.44
N GLU A 14 -8.63 5.94 -4.56
CA GLU A 14 -7.60 5.19 -5.28
C GLU A 14 -7.28 3.86 -4.59
N ILE A 15 -7.15 3.87 -3.26
CA ILE A 15 -6.89 2.66 -2.47
C ILE A 15 -8.07 1.69 -2.59
N VAL A 16 -9.31 2.14 -2.44
CA VAL A 16 -10.50 1.29 -2.59
C VAL A 16 -10.55 0.68 -3.98
N CYS A 17 -10.35 1.49 -5.03
CA CYS A 17 -10.30 1.01 -6.41
C CYS A 17 -9.22 -0.06 -6.60
N ALA A 18 -8.01 0.15 -6.07
CA ALA A 18 -6.92 -0.82 -6.16
C ALA A 18 -7.23 -2.13 -5.42
N LEU A 19 -7.88 -2.05 -4.25
CA LEU A 19 -8.31 -3.22 -3.48
C LEU A 19 -9.39 -4.02 -4.22
N GLU A 20 -10.40 -3.33 -4.76
CA GLU A 20 -11.48 -3.96 -5.54
C GLU A 20 -10.97 -4.66 -6.80
N ASN A 21 -9.97 -4.07 -7.47
CA ASN A 21 -9.34 -4.64 -8.66
C ASN A 21 -8.23 -5.65 -8.34
N ARG A 22 -7.97 -5.94 -7.05
CA ARG A 22 -6.92 -6.85 -6.58
C ARG A 22 -5.54 -6.51 -7.16
N CYS A 23 -5.24 -5.22 -7.24
CA CYS A 23 -3.93 -4.76 -7.68
C CYS A 23 -2.84 -5.26 -6.71
N ASN A 24 -1.63 -5.44 -7.24
CA ASN A 24 -0.44 -5.65 -6.41
C ASN A 24 -0.05 -4.33 -5.72
N ILE A 25 -0.63 -4.06 -4.56
CA ILE A 25 -0.37 -2.85 -3.77
C ILE A 25 0.91 -3.06 -2.95
N ILE A 26 1.91 -2.20 -3.17
CA ILE A 26 3.17 -2.25 -2.45
C ILE A 26 3.36 -0.91 -1.72
N PRO A 27 3.05 -0.81 -0.42
CA PRO A 27 3.23 0.43 0.33
C PRO A 27 4.71 0.82 0.47
N ILE A 28 5.04 2.07 0.22
CA ILE A 28 6.36 2.65 0.53
C ILE A 28 6.21 3.48 1.80
N ILE A 29 6.96 3.13 2.85
CA ILE A 29 6.82 3.74 4.18
C ILE A 29 8.05 4.60 4.45
N ASP A 30 7.85 5.92 4.49
CA ASP A 30 8.85 6.91 4.88
C ASP A 30 8.30 7.79 6.00
N ASN A 31 8.92 7.71 7.19
CA ASN A 31 8.49 8.41 8.41
C ASN A 31 6.97 8.35 8.70
N PHE A 32 6.32 7.29 8.21
CA PHE A 32 4.89 7.09 8.29
C PHE A 32 4.58 5.95 9.27
N GLN A 33 3.54 6.15 10.07
CA GLN A 33 2.97 5.13 10.93
C GLN A 33 1.52 4.92 10.51
N TRP A 34 1.16 3.67 10.28
CA TRP A 34 -0.24 3.32 10.06
C TRP A 34 -1.05 3.72 11.30
N PRO A 35 -2.18 4.42 11.13
CA PRO A 35 -3.06 4.70 12.24
C PRO A 35 -3.75 3.40 12.69
N GLU A 36 -4.50 3.46 13.80
CA GLU A 36 -5.34 2.35 14.24
C GLU A 36 -6.31 1.95 13.13
N THR A 37 -6.46 0.64 12.90
CA THR A 37 -7.27 0.10 11.80
C THR A 37 -8.73 0.50 11.87
N GLU A 38 -9.24 0.72 13.07
CA GLU A 38 -10.60 1.15 13.40
C GLU A 38 -10.83 2.64 13.09
N SER A 39 -9.74 3.43 12.99
CA SER A 39 -9.80 4.84 12.60
C SER A 39 -9.86 5.04 11.08
N LEU A 40 -9.62 3.97 10.31
CA LEU A 40 -9.75 3.98 8.86
C LEU A 40 -11.12 3.44 8.43
N PRO A 41 -11.67 3.96 7.32
CA PRO A 41 -12.85 3.39 6.68
C PRO A 41 -12.72 1.88 6.40
N GLU A 42 -13.82 1.15 6.56
CA GLU A 42 -13.85 -0.32 6.50
C GLU A 42 -13.43 -0.89 5.14
N ASP A 43 -13.74 -0.18 4.07
CA ASP A 43 -13.44 -0.49 2.68
C ASP A 43 -11.95 -0.32 2.32
N MET A 44 -11.20 0.50 3.06
CA MET A 44 -9.77 0.72 2.77
C MET A 44 -8.79 0.11 3.79
N ARG A 45 -9.23 -0.19 5.03
CA ARG A 45 -8.32 -0.64 6.11
C ARG A 45 -7.48 -1.87 5.79
N ALA A 46 -7.89 -2.67 4.81
CA ALA A 46 -7.12 -3.81 4.32
C ALA A 46 -5.71 -3.42 3.83
N VAL A 47 -5.52 -2.18 3.35
CA VAL A 47 -4.22 -1.66 2.88
C VAL A 47 -3.12 -1.74 3.95
N CYS A 48 -3.48 -1.66 5.24
CA CYS A 48 -2.53 -1.71 6.36
C CYS A 48 -1.83 -3.07 6.50
N TYR A 49 -2.37 -4.14 5.91
CA TYR A 49 -1.83 -5.49 6.01
C TYR A 49 -0.95 -5.90 4.82
N PHE A 50 -0.78 -5.03 3.82
CA PHE A 50 0.07 -5.30 2.67
C PHE A 50 1.56 -5.22 3.04
N ASN A 51 2.37 -6.05 2.39
CA ASN A 51 3.81 -6.08 2.60
C ASN A 51 4.46 -4.82 2.02
N GLY A 52 4.76 -3.87 2.91
CA GLY A 52 5.43 -2.62 2.55
C GLY A 52 6.95 -2.71 2.45
N VAL A 53 7.54 -1.74 1.76
CA VAL A 53 8.98 -1.45 1.77
C VAL A 53 9.20 -0.20 2.60
N ARG A 54 9.97 -0.34 3.70
CA ARG A 54 10.46 0.82 4.44
C ARG A 54 11.53 1.51 3.61
N TRP A 55 11.34 2.80 3.35
CA TRP A 55 12.32 3.63 2.67
C TRP A 55 13.46 3.98 3.63
N ILE A 56 14.70 3.84 3.17
CA ILE A 56 15.88 4.25 3.92
C ILE A 56 16.75 5.09 3.00
N HIS A 57 16.90 6.39 3.31
CA HIS A 57 17.58 7.35 2.43
C HIS A 57 19.03 7.01 2.11
N ASP A 58 19.73 6.29 2.99
CA ASP A 58 21.12 5.86 2.76
C ASP A 58 21.22 4.58 1.92
N TYR A 59 20.11 3.84 1.76
CA TYR A 59 20.05 2.54 1.08
C TYR A 59 18.95 2.49 0.01
N GLN A 60 18.79 3.58 -0.74
CA GLN A 60 17.72 3.73 -1.74
C GLN A 60 17.80 2.66 -2.83
N ASP A 61 18.99 2.34 -3.31
CA ASP A 61 19.20 1.30 -4.33
C ASP A 61 18.64 -0.05 -3.88
N ALA A 62 18.90 -0.44 -2.63
CA ALA A 62 18.36 -1.69 -2.07
C ALA A 62 16.83 -1.64 -1.90
N CYS A 63 16.26 -0.48 -1.56
CA CYS A 63 14.81 -0.29 -1.53
C CYS A 63 14.20 -0.44 -2.93
N VAL A 64 14.80 0.16 -3.97
CA VAL A 64 14.36 0.05 -5.37
C VAL A 64 14.44 -1.38 -5.86
N ASP A 65 15.54 -2.09 -5.61
CA ASP A 65 15.68 -3.51 -5.96
C ASP A 65 14.58 -4.37 -5.32
N LYS A 66 14.23 -4.09 -4.06
CA LYS A 66 13.15 -4.79 -3.37
C LYS A 66 11.78 -4.49 -4.00
N LEU A 67 11.52 -3.24 -4.39
CA LEU A 67 10.30 -2.85 -5.09
C LEU A 67 10.17 -3.55 -6.44
N VAL A 68 11.23 -3.60 -7.23
CA VAL A 68 11.27 -4.29 -8.53
C VAL A 68 10.92 -5.77 -8.37
N ARG A 69 11.47 -6.42 -7.35
CA ARG A 69 11.14 -7.82 -7.03
C ARG A 69 9.68 -8.02 -6.67
N PHE A 70 9.09 -7.12 -5.86
CA PHE A 70 7.67 -7.23 -5.49
C PHE A 70 6.74 -6.97 -6.67
N MET A 71 7.08 -6.06 -7.59
CA MET A 71 6.32 -5.86 -8.82
C MET A 71 6.38 -7.09 -9.74
N SER A 72 7.55 -7.72 -9.83
CA SER A 72 7.78 -8.87 -10.71
C SER A 72 7.29 -10.20 -10.13
N ALA A 73 7.17 -10.32 -8.81
CA ALA A 73 6.72 -11.55 -8.14
C ALA A 73 5.30 -11.97 -8.56
N ASP A 74 4.44 -10.99 -8.87
CA ASP A 74 3.08 -11.22 -9.38
C ASP A 74 3.09 -11.75 -10.83
N SER A 75 4.14 -11.48 -11.60
CA SER A 75 4.30 -11.95 -12.99
C SER A 75 4.66 -13.44 -13.08
N SER A 76 5.19 -14.02 -12.00
CA SER A 76 5.75 -15.39 -11.96
C SER A 76 4.79 -16.48 -11.47
N VAL A 77 3.53 -16.15 -11.14
CA VAL A 77 2.52 -17.12 -10.65
C VAL A 77 1.70 -17.78 -11.78
N ASN A 78 1.94 -17.43 -13.05
CA ASN A 78 1.24 -18.02 -14.21
C ASN A 78 2.14 -18.87 -15.14
N GLY A 79 3.12 -19.59 -14.59
CA GLY A 79 3.98 -20.54 -15.33
C GLY A 79 3.59 -21.99 -15.08
#